data_AF-A0A365UC61-F1
#
_entry.id   AF-A0A365UC61-F1
#
_cell.length_a   1.000
_cell.length_b   1.000
_cell.length_c   1.000
_cell.angle_alpha   90.00
_cell.angle_beta   90.00
_cell.angle_gamma   90.00
#
_symmetry.space_group_name_H-M   'P 1'
#
loop_
_entity.id
_entity.type
_entity.pdbx_description
1 polymer ?
#
loop_
_entity_poly.entity_id
_entity_poly.type
_entity_poly.pdbx_seq_one_letter_code
_entity_poly.pdbx_strand_id
1 'polypeptide(L)'
;MSDRPDLLVHIGHGKTGSTAIQRTLQRNAPALAAAGVLWPDADGHANHQEIFHHLTGEVKRAPGAPASPRDDARRLRRSARLWETLLERIAAERPRLVVLSCENQFRPFAPAALARLSGLLAPQFGAIRVVAYLRAPASHFLSAAQQDLKKRPEFEIPSRSRYRDTLEPWMRHGPGQVTCLRFGRADLHNGDVVEDFCTRFLPLDFAALTRMDDPENVTVSAEAMEMLQTYFRGALLPPHPWYGRRPQRMKALIRTADAATPGFAKPRLNAGLKEAFEARATDLGWLEDTFGITFDEVEPAAMSVEAAEARVAELRDVADICLIDPVRHAALQATLQHIAAREQRLGARIARAFGRARSALRDPSAS
;
A
#
# COMPACT_ATOMS: atom_id res chain seq x y z
N MET A 1 -22.82 -15.19 27.80
CA MET A 1 -21.79 -14.87 26.79
C MET A 1 -22.44 -13.96 25.77
N SER A 2 -21.79 -12.85 25.39
CA SER A 2 -22.38 -11.83 24.51
C SER A 2 -22.74 -12.43 23.15
N ASP A 3 -23.98 -12.25 22.67
CA ASP A 3 -24.48 -12.70 21.35
C ASP A 3 -23.89 -11.87 20.18
N ARG A 4 -22.78 -11.17 20.42
CA ARG A 4 -22.16 -10.22 19.48
C ARG A 4 -20.84 -10.81 18.97
N PRO A 5 -20.55 -10.71 17.66
CA PRO A 5 -19.27 -11.15 17.11
C PRO A 5 -18.10 -10.38 17.73
N ASP A 6 -16.92 -10.98 17.72
CA ASP A 6 -15.68 -10.25 17.94
C ASP A 6 -15.29 -9.45 16.69
N LEU A 7 -14.48 -8.41 16.87
CA LEU A 7 -13.94 -7.59 15.78
C LEU A 7 -12.41 -7.60 15.81
N LEU A 8 -11.82 -7.85 14.65
CA LEU A 8 -10.41 -7.61 14.39
C LEU A 8 -10.26 -6.45 13.42
N VAL A 9 -9.61 -5.38 13.86
CA VAL A 9 -9.27 -4.20 13.06
C VAL A 9 -7.78 -4.26 12.70
N HIS A 10 -7.47 -4.65 11.47
CA HIS A 10 -6.11 -4.59 10.94
C HIS A 10 -5.83 -3.21 10.33
N ILE A 11 -5.02 -2.41 11.02
CA ILE A 11 -4.67 -1.04 10.62
C ILE A 11 -3.29 -0.96 9.95
N GLY A 12 -2.70 -2.08 9.52
CA GLY A 12 -1.26 -2.30 9.30
C GLY A 12 -0.44 -1.15 8.69
N HIS A 13 0.82 -1.03 9.12
CA HIS A 13 1.78 -0.06 8.62
C HIS A 13 1.99 -0.31 7.12
N GLY A 14 1.78 0.71 6.27
CA GLY A 14 1.94 0.56 4.82
C GLY A 14 3.23 -0.20 4.45
N LYS A 15 3.15 -1.08 3.45
CA LYS A 15 4.30 -1.92 2.99
C LYS A 15 4.76 -3.02 3.94
N THR A 16 3.85 -3.49 4.79
CA THR A 16 3.98 -4.74 5.59
C THR A 16 3.13 -5.88 5.04
N GLY A 17 2.87 -5.89 3.73
CA GLY A 17 2.13 -6.98 3.06
C GLY A 17 0.61 -6.98 3.29
N SER A 18 0.03 -5.88 3.79
CA SER A 18 -1.43 -5.71 3.97
C SER A 18 -2.24 -6.06 2.72
N THR A 19 -1.75 -5.71 1.53
CA THR A 19 -2.41 -6.04 0.25
C THR A 19 -2.48 -7.55 0.01
N ALA A 20 -1.43 -8.30 0.36
CA ALA A 20 -1.41 -9.75 0.23
C ALA A 20 -2.42 -10.42 1.20
N ILE A 21 -2.48 -9.93 2.44
CA ILE A 21 -3.49 -10.37 3.43
C ILE A 21 -4.89 -10.10 2.86
N GLN A 22 -5.16 -8.85 2.49
CA GLN A 22 -6.46 -8.39 2.00
C GLN A 22 -6.96 -9.17 0.78
N ARG A 23 -6.12 -9.33 -0.24
CA ARG A 23 -6.48 -10.10 -1.44
C ARG A 23 -6.73 -11.58 -1.12
N THR A 24 -5.91 -12.17 -0.25
CA THR A 24 -6.10 -13.57 0.17
C THR A 24 -7.43 -13.74 0.90
N LEU A 25 -7.75 -12.87 1.86
CA LEU A 25 -9.02 -12.96 2.60
C LEU A 25 -10.23 -12.72 1.71
N GLN A 26 -10.18 -11.72 0.85
CA GLN A 26 -11.25 -11.45 -0.11
C GLN A 26 -11.51 -12.64 -1.05
N ARG A 27 -10.44 -13.28 -1.55
CA ARG A 27 -10.55 -14.45 -2.44
C ARG A 27 -11.17 -15.66 -1.74
N ASN A 28 -10.96 -15.79 -0.43
CA ASN A 28 -11.39 -16.92 0.38
C ASN A 28 -12.62 -16.62 1.26
N ALA A 29 -13.40 -15.58 0.92
CA ALA A 29 -14.60 -15.20 1.67
C ALA A 29 -15.57 -16.38 1.96
N PRO A 30 -15.83 -17.33 1.04
CA PRO A 30 -16.67 -18.50 1.36
C PRO A 30 -16.08 -19.42 2.43
N ALA A 31 -14.77 -19.67 2.38
CA ALA A 31 -14.08 -20.49 3.38
C ALA A 31 -14.04 -19.79 4.75
N LEU A 32 -13.85 -18.47 4.75
CA LEU A 32 -13.95 -17.64 5.95
C LEU A 32 -15.34 -17.73 6.58
N ALA A 33 -16.40 -17.58 5.77
CA ALA A 33 -17.78 -17.67 6.24
C ALA A 33 -18.09 -19.04 6.86
N ALA A 34 -17.63 -20.13 6.23
CA ALA A 34 -17.77 -21.49 6.80
C ALA A 34 -17.04 -21.65 8.14
N ALA A 35 -15.94 -20.93 8.36
CA ALA A 35 -15.24 -20.85 9.64
C ALA A 35 -15.87 -19.82 10.62
N GLY A 36 -17.01 -19.23 10.30
CA GLY A 36 -17.67 -18.21 11.12
C GLY A 36 -16.95 -16.87 11.13
N VAL A 37 -16.16 -16.57 10.10
CA VAL A 37 -15.47 -15.29 9.89
C VAL A 37 -16.15 -14.52 8.77
N LEU A 38 -16.58 -13.30 9.09
CA LEU A 38 -17.10 -12.36 8.12
C LEU A 38 -15.98 -11.42 7.63
N TRP A 39 -15.65 -11.54 6.34
CA TRP A 39 -14.93 -10.52 5.58
C TRP A 39 -15.96 -9.65 4.84
N PRO A 40 -16.16 -8.39 5.24
CA PRO A 40 -17.16 -7.51 4.62
C PRO A 40 -16.87 -7.19 3.16
N ASP A 41 -17.90 -6.72 2.45
CA ASP A 41 -17.65 -6.15 1.12
C ASP A 41 -16.84 -4.86 1.26
N ALA A 42 -15.84 -4.73 0.40
CA ALA A 42 -14.93 -3.60 0.30
C ALA A 42 -15.29 -2.70 -0.90
N ASP A 43 -16.50 -2.83 -1.45
CA ASP A 43 -17.07 -1.97 -2.49
C ASP A 43 -16.18 -1.89 -3.75
N GLY A 44 -15.80 -3.09 -4.21
CA GLY A 44 -14.89 -3.27 -5.35
C GLY A 44 -13.40 -3.03 -5.05
N HIS A 45 -13.04 -2.73 -3.79
CA HIS A 45 -11.65 -2.64 -3.35
C HIS A 45 -11.19 -3.92 -2.63
N ALA A 46 -9.88 -4.04 -2.40
CA ALA A 46 -9.33 -5.12 -1.57
C ALA A 46 -9.35 -4.78 -0.07
N ASN A 47 -9.47 -3.49 0.29
CA ASN A 47 -9.43 -3.03 1.67
C ASN A 47 -10.69 -2.25 2.04
N HIS A 48 -10.95 -2.12 3.34
CA HIS A 48 -12.18 -1.53 3.85
C HIS A 48 -12.09 -0.02 4.02
N GLN A 49 -11.21 0.69 3.29
CA GLN A 49 -11.01 2.13 3.48
C GLN A 49 -12.31 2.92 3.48
N GLU A 50 -13.24 2.56 2.58
CA GLU A 50 -14.46 3.32 2.40
C GLU A 50 -15.36 3.28 3.63
N ILE A 51 -15.42 2.20 4.41
CA ILE A 51 -16.23 2.12 5.65
C ILE A 51 -15.67 3.02 6.76
N PHE A 52 -14.35 3.24 6.79
CA PHE A 52 -13.72 4.05 7.82
C PHE A 52 -14.09 5.52 7.74
N HIS A 53 -14.53 6.03 6.58
CA HIS A 53 -15.01 7.42 6.50
C HIS A 53 -16.23 7.65 7.39
N HIS A 54 -17.17 6.71 7.42
CA HIS A 54 -18.32 6.75 8.31
C HIS A 54 -17.88 6.55 9.75
N LEU A 55 -17.04 5.53 10.03
CA LEU A 55 -16.61 5.23 11.39
C LEU A 55 -15.90 6.41 12.08
N THR A 56 -14.98 7.05 11.36
CA THR A 56 -14.16 8.16 11.88
C THR A 56 -14.80 9.54 11.68
N GLY A 57 -15.75 9.67 10.75
CA GLY A 57 -16.27 10.97 10.31
C GLY A 57 -15.28 11.74 9.42
N GLU A 58 -14.14 11.16 9.06
CA GLU A 58 -13.11 11.81 8.27
C GLU A 58 -13.05 11.24 6.85
N VAL A 59 -12.95 12.10 5.84
CA VAL A 59 -12.72 11.69 4.46
C VAL A 59 -11.23 11.83 4.14
N LYS A 60 -10.51 10.71 3.94
CA LYS A 60 -9.10 10.76 3.56
C LYS A 60 -8.97 11.30 2.13
N ARG A 61 -8.15 12.34 1.96
CA ARG A 61 -7.83 12.96 0.67
C ARG A 61 -6.36 12.72 0.32
N ALA A 62 -6.05 12.74 -0.97
CA ALA A 62 -4.67 12.81 -1.41
C ALA A 62 -4.07 14.18 -1.01
N PRO A 63 -2.78 14.26 -0.68
CA PRO A 63 -2.11 15.53 -0.44
C PRO A 63 -2.31 16.49 -1.62
N GLY A 64 -2.65 17.75 -1.31
CA GLY A 64 -2.93 18.78 -2.32
C GLY A 64 -4.28 18.67 -3.04
N ALA A 65 -5.09 17.63 -2.78
CA ALA A 65 -6.42 17.53 -3.38
C ALA A 65 -7.36 18.59 -2.77
N PRO A 66 -8.10 19.35 -3.59
CA PRO A 66 -8.99 20.39 -3.10
C PRO A 66 -10.11 19.80 -2.25
N ALA A 67 -10.52 20.54 -1.23
CA ALA A 67 -11.70 20.19 -0.45
C ALA A 67 -12.96 20.33 -1.31
N SER A 68 -13.80 19.29 -1.32
CA SER A 68 -15.09 19.31 -1.99
C SER A 68 -16.15 18.82 -1.00
N PRO A 69 -16.89 19.73 -0.33
CA PRO A 69 -17.92 19.35 0.63
C PRO A 69 -18.98 18.42 0.02
N ARG A 70 -19.29 18.60 -1.27
CA ARG A 70 -20.24 17.76 -2.00
C ARG A 70 -19.72 16.34 -2.18
N ASP A 71 -18.45 16.17 -2.55
CA ASP A 71 -17.85 14.85 -2.71
C ASP A 71 -17.64 14.15 -1.38
N ASP A 72 -17.21 14.87 -0.36
CA ASP A 72 -17.10 14.35 0.99
C ASP A 72 -18.43 13.85 1.51
N ALA A 73 -19.49 14.66 1.38
CA ALA A 73 -20.84 14.24 1.76
C ALA A 73 -21.29 13.01 0.98
N ARG A 74 -20.92 12.89 -0.31
CA ARG A 74 -21.22 11.69 -1.12
C ARG A 74 -20.47 10.46 -0.58
N ARG A 75 -19.19 10.58 -0.27
CA ARG A 75 -18.36 9.49 0.28
C ARG A 75 -18.83 9.06 1.66
N LEU A 76 -19.21 10.01 2.52
CA LEU A 76 -19.77 9.72 3.85
C LEU A 76 -21.11 8.99 3.74
N ARG A 77 -22.00 9.38 2.80
CA ARG A 77 -23.25 8.64 2.56
C ARG A 77 -23.01 7.22 2.04
N ARG A 78 -22.09 7.04 1.09
CA ARG A 78 -21.71 5.70 0.59
C ARG A 78 -21.13 4.85 1.72
N SER A 79 -20.26 5.43 2.52
CA SER A 79 -19.65 4.79 3.68
C SER A 79 -20.66 4.36 4.74
N ALA A 80 -21.67 5.21 5.02
CA ALA A 80 -22.76 4.88 5.93
C ALA A 80 -23.56 3.66 5.45
N ARG A 81 -23.83 3.56 4.14
CA ARG A 81 -24.50 2.39 3.56
C ARG A 81 -23.67 1.12 3.69
N LEU A 82 -22.35 1.19 3.46
CA LEU A 82 -21.47 0.03 3.67
C LEU A 82 -21.49 -0.44 5.13
N TRP A 83 -21.57 0.51 6.07
CA TRP A 83 -21.73 0.20 7.48
C TRP A 83 -23.08 -0.45 7.79
N GLU A 84 -24.19 0.09 7.27
CA GLU A 84 -25.53 -0.51 7.41
C GLU A 84 -25.57 -1.93 6.83
N THR A 85 -25.05 -2.15 5.62
CA THR A 85 -24.95 -3.47 5.01
C THR A 85 -24.09 -4.43 5.82
N LEU A 86 -23.01 -3.97 6.44
CA LEU A 86 -22.23 -4.80 7.36
C LEU A 86 -23.07 -5.26 8.56
N LEU A 87 -23.83 -4.35 9.17
CA LEU A 87 -24.70 -4.70 10.31
C LEU A 87 -25.80 -5.69 9.92
N GLU A 88 -26.42 -5.51 8.76
CA GLU A 88 -27.41 -6.44 8.21
C GLU A 88 -26.81 -7.85 8.02
N ARG A 89 -25.59 -7.92 7.48
CA ARG A 89 -24.87 -9.19 7.32
C ARG A 89 -24.51 -9.84 8.65
N ILE A 90 -24.09 -9.06 9.64
CA ILE A 90 -23.82 -9.58 10.99
C ILE A 90 -25.09 -10.21 11.58
N ALA A 91 -26.24 -9.52 11.46
CA ALA A 91 -27.51 -10.04 11.97
C ALA A 91 -27.98 -11.32 11.26
N ALA A 92 -27.79 -11.39 9.94
CA ALA A 92 -28.21 -12.52 9.12
C ALA A 92 -27.27 -13.74 9.24
N GLU A 93 -25.96 -13.51 9.19
CA GLU A 93 -24.95 -14.58 9.13
C GLU A 93 -24.47 -15.02 10.52
N ARG A 94 -24.70 -14.19 11.56
CA ARG A 94 -24.25 -14.42 12.95
C ARG A 94 -22.80 -14.93 13.03
N PRO A 95 -21.83 -14.20 12.44
CA PRO A 95 -20.44 -14.62 12.47
C PRO A 95 -19.92 -14.64 13.92
N ARG A 96 -18.84 -15.38 14.15
CA ARG A 96 -18.08 -15.33 15.40
C ARG A 96 -17.07 -14.18 15.39
N LEU A 97 -16.51 -13.86 14.22
CA LEU A 97 -15.49 -12.85 14.04
C LEU A 97 -15.79 -12.01 12.79
N VAL A 98 -15.63 -10.70 12.89
CA VAL A 98 -15.59 -9.78 11.75
C VAL A 98 -14.17 -9.24 11.59
N VAL A 99 -13.67 -9.17 10.36
CA VAL A 99 -12.34 -8.62 10.07
C VAL A 99 -12.45 -7.37 9.21
N LEU A 100 -12.07 -6.22 9.76
CA LEU A 100 -11.90 -4.97 9.03
C LEU A 100 -10.41 -4.70 8.84
N SER A 101 -9.98 -4.59 7.59
CA SER A 101 -8.58 -4.38 7.22
C SER A 101 -8.41 -3.16 6.35
N CYS A 102 -7.59 -2.20 6.79
CA CYS A 102 -7.23 -1.02 6.03
C CYS A 102 -5.91 -0.41 6.54
N GLU A 103 -4.85 -0.52 5.74
CA GLU A 103 -3.52 0.03 6.02
C GLU A 103 -3.49 1.56 6.03
N ASN A 104 -4.49 2.21 5.40
CA ASN A 104 -4.61 3.66 5.40
C ASN A 104 -4.97 4.24 6.77
N GLN A 105 -5.29 3.40 7.74
CA GLN A 105 -5.57 3.77 9.13
C GLN A 105 -4.31 3.77 10.01
N PHE A 106 -3.14 3.37 9.49
CA PHE A 106 -1.85 3.66 10.10
C PHE A 106 -1.46 5.13 9.89
N ARG A 107 -2.21 6.01 10.56
CA ARG A 107 -2.01 7.46 10.54
C ARG A 107 -2.44 8.08 11.87
N PRO A 108 -1.98 9.28 12.21
CA PRO A 108 -2.49 10.03 13.34
C PRO A 108 -3.99 10.33 13.19
N PHE A 109 -4.73 10.22 14.29
CA PHE A 109 -6.14 10.56 14.38
C PHE A 109 -6.39 11.58 15.48
N ALA A 110 -7.35 12.47 15.26
CA ALA A 110 -7.88 13.29 16.33
C ALA A 110 -8.64 12.40 17.35
N PRO A 111 -8.58 12.70 18.66
CA PRO A 111 -9.31 11.95 19.68
C PRO A 111 -10.81 11.81 19.37
N ALA A 112 -11.44 12.85 18.82
CA ALA A 112 -12.85 12.83 18.45
C ALA A 112 -13.18 11.79 17.36
N ALA A 113 -12.27 11.58 16.39
CA ALA A 113 -12.48 10.60 15.33
C ALA A 113 -12.44 9.16 15.86
N LEU A 114 -11.51 8.87 16.77
CA LEU A 114 -11.43 7.56 17.43
C LEU A 114 -12.57 7.36 18.43
N ALA A 115 -12.95 8.37 19.20
CA ALA A 115 -14.12 8.31 20.07
C ALA A 115 -15.40 8.00 19.28
N ARG A 116 -15.57 8.62 18.11
CA ARG A 116 -16.70 8.35 17.20
C ARG A 116 -16.67 6.91 16.67
N LEU A 117 -15.50 6.42 16.26
CA LEU A 117 -15.29 5.06 15.81
C LEU A 117 -15.62 4.06 16.94
N SER A 118 -15.10 4.29 18.14
CA SER A 118 -15.37 3.47 19.33
C SER A 118 -16.87 3.46 19.69
N GLY A 119 -17.53 4.62 19.64
CA GLY A 119 -18.97 4.74 19.90
C GLY A 119 -19.86 3.97 18.91
N LEU A 120 -19.42 3.80 17.66
CA LEU A 120 -20.13 2.97 16.68
C LEU A 120 -19.81 1.48 16.80
N LEU A 121 -18.57 1.11 17.13
CA LEU A 121 -18.16 -0.30 17.17
C LEU A 121 -18.56 -0.97 18.48
N ALA A 122 -18.39 -0.32 19.64
CA ALA A 122 -18.61 -0.93 20.95
C ALA A 122 -20.02 -1.51 21.18
N PRO A 123 -21.12 -0.93 20.65
CA PRO A 123 -22.44 -1.54 20.75
C PRO A 123 -22.60 -2.81 19.92
N GLN A 124 -21.86 -2.96 18.82
CA GLN A 124 -22.07 -4.00 17.80
C GLN A 124 -21.20 -5.25 18.02
N PHE A 125 -20.08 -5.10 18.73
CA PHE A 125 -19.08 -6.15 18.89
C PHE A 125 -18.87 -6.55 20.35
N GLY A 126 -18.44 -7.80 20.56
CA GLY A 126 -17.97 -8.34 21.83
C GLY A 126 -16.56 -7.85 22.14
N ALA A 127 -15.55 -8.67 21.88
CA ALA A 127 -14.16 -8.26 22.00
C ALA A 127 -13.69 -7.55 20.72
N ILE A 128 -13.02 -6.40 20.88
CA ILE A 128 -12.41 -5.67 19.77
C ILE A 128 -10.89 -5.70 19.95
N ARG A 129 -10.18 -6.13 18.89
CA ARG A 129 -8.72 -6.14 18.82
C ARG A 129 -8.27 -5.32 17.63
N VAL A 130 -7.24 -4.52 17.82
CA VAL A 130 -6.59 -3.73 16.77
C VAL A 130 -5.21 -4.33 16.54
N VAL A 131 -4.85 -4.63 15.29
CA VAL A 131 -3.55 -5.23 14.95
C VAL A 131 -2.80 -4.41 13.92
N ALA A 132 -1.50 -4.24 14.12
CA ALA A 132 -0.59 -3.61 13.17
C ALA A 132 0.73 -4.39 13.04
N TYR A 133 1.09 -4.77 11.81
CA TYR A 133 2.47 -5.14 11.51
C TYR A 133 3.30 -3.86 11.32
N LEU A 134 4.48 -3.80 11.94
CA LEU A 134 5.40 -2.66 11.93
C LEU A 134 6.71 -3.03 11.25
N ARG A 135 7.27 -2.11 10.48
CA ARG A 135 8.54 -2.30 9.77
C ARG A 135 9.52 -1.21 10.18
N ALA A 136 10.82 -1.54 10.27
CA ALA A 136 11.83 -0.58 10.73
C ALA A 136 11.83 0.72 9.90
N PRO A 137 12.19 1.87 10.50
CA PRO A 137 12.03 3.19 9.89
C PRO A 137 12.63 3.32 8.48
N ALA A 138 13.91 2.95 8.33
CA ALA A 138 14.64 3.09 7.07
C ALA A 138 14.07 2.20 5.96
N SER A 139 13.80 0.93 6.27
CA SER A 139 13.27 -0.02 5.29
C SER A 139 11.80 0.28 4.92
N HIS A 140 11.01 0.81 5.87
CA HIS A 140 9.69 1.38 5.58
C HIS A 140 9.79 2.59 4.65
N PHE A 141 10.66 3.56 4.96
CA PHE A 141 10.84 4.77 4.13
C PHE A 141 11.14 4.43 2.68
N LEU A 142 12.13 3.57 2.41
CA LEU A 142 12.49 3.20 1.04
C LEU A 142 11.31 2.57 0.28
N SER A 143 10.53 1.74 0.95
CA SER A 143 9.35 1.09 0.35
C SER A 143 8.19 2.07 0.11
N ALA A 144 8.01 3.04 1.01
CA ALA A 144 7.02 4.12 0.87
C ALA A 144 7.41 5.09 -0.27
N ALA A 145 8.67 5.53 -0.32
CA ALA A 145 9.19 6.39 -1.38
C ALA A 145 9.02 5.76 -2.77
N GLN A 146 9.34 4.46 -2.91
CA GLN A 146 9.06 3.71 -4.15
C GLN A 146 7.59 3.74 -4.56
N GLN A 147 6.66 3.68 -3.60
CA GLN A 147 5.23 3.70 -3.89
C GLN A 147 4.73 5.07 -4.30
N ASP A 148 5.27 6.11 -3.67
CA ASP A 148 4.96 7.49 -4.00
C ASP A 148 5.44 7.84 -5.41
N LEU A 149 6.68 7.46 -5.74
CA LEU A 149 7.28 7.67 -7.06
C LEU A 149 6.57 6.93 -8.20
N LYS A 150 5.79 5.88 -7.90
CA LYS A 150 4.88 5.23 -8.87
C LYS A 150 3.62 6.06 -9.17
N LYS A 151 3.37 7.15 -8.45
CA LYS A 151 2.13 7.93 -8.51
C LYS A 151 2.35 9.44 -8.71
N ARG A 152 3.44 9.98 -8.19
CA ARG A 152 3.77 11.41 -8.14
C ARG A 152 5.30 11.59 -8.09
N PRO A 153 5.84 12.78 -8.37
CA PRO A 153 7.29 12.99 -8.35
C PRO A 153 7.88 13.17 -6.94
N GLU A 154 7.06 13.44 -5.92
CA GLU A 154 7.51 13.62 -4.54
C GLU A 154 7.33 12.34 -3.70
N PHE A 155 8.24 12.14 -2.75
CA PHE A 155 8.11 11.18 -1.67
C PHE A 155 7.98 11.90 -0.33
N GLU A 156 7.25 11.29 0.61
CA GLU A 156 7.07 11.85 1.95
C GLU A 156 8.14 11.36 2.93
N ILE A 157 8.71 12.29 3.71
CA ILE A 157 9.53 11.97 4.87
C ILE A 157 8.60 11.66 6.05
N PRO A 158 8.69 10.47 6.68
CA PRO A 158 7.92 10.13 7.87
C PRO A 158 8.13 11.09 9.05
N SER A 159 7.15 11.24 9.95
CA SER A 159 7.37 11.86 11.27
C SER A 159 8.45 11.12 12.07
N ARG A 160 9.22 11.85 12.90
CA ARG A 160 10.19 11.29 13.86
C ARG A 160 9.54 10.40 14.93
N SER A 161 8.26 10.63 15.21
CA SER A 161 7.46 9.88 16.18
C SER A 161 6.31 9.13 15.50
N ARG A 162 6.50 8.68 14.25
CA ARG A 162 5.44 8.10 13.41
C ARG A 162 4.66 6.99 14.10
N TYR A 163 5.31 6.10 14.84
CA TYR A 163 4.65 4.99 15.49
C TYR A 163 3.82 5.49 16.66
N ARG A 164 4.41 6.31 17.54
CA ARG A 164 3.71 6.87 18.69
C ARG A 164 2.55 7.79 18.29
N ASP A 165 2.78 8.70 17.33
CA ASP A 165 1.77 9.61 16.78
C ASP A 165 0.55 8.86 16.24
N THR A 166 0.76 7.63 15.77
CA THR A 166 -0.31 6.77 15.24
C THR A 166 -0.93 5.91 16.35
N LEU A 167 -0.12 5.13 17.07
CA LEU A 167 -0.57 4.06 17.95
C LEU A 167 -1.09 4.57 19.30
N GLU A 168 -0.49 5.63 19.86
CA GLU A 168 -0.90 6.15 21.17
C GLU A 168 -2.37 6.65 21.18
N PRO A 169 -2.86 7.38 20.16
CA PRO A 169 -4.29 7.66 20.02
C PRO A 169 -5.17 6.40 19.97
N TRP A 170 -4.77 5.37 19.21
CA TRP A 170 -5.50 4.10 19.16
C TRP A 170 -5.55 3.41 20.52
N MET A 171 -4.47 3.43 21.30
CA MET A 171 -4.44 2.87 22.64
C MET A 171 -5.34 3.61 23.63
N ARG A 172 -5.39 4.96 23.54
CA ARG A 172 -6.12 5.80 24.51
C ARG A 172 -7.60 5.98 24.18
N HIS A 173 -7.94 6.04 22.90
CA HIS A 173 -9.28 6.43 22.42
C HIS A 173 -9.88 5.42 21.44
N GLY A 174 -9.09 4.46 20.97
CA GLY A 174 -9.55 3.43 20.04
C GLY A 174 -10.48 2.41 20.69
N PRO A 175 -11.04 1.51 19.89
CA PRO A 175 -12.17 0.67 20.30
C PRO A 175 -11.77 -0.58 21.08
N GLY A 176 -10.48 -0.88 21.20
CA GLY A 176 -10.01 -2.14 21.75
C GLY A 176 -8.49 -2.22 21.89
N GLN A 177 -8.02 -3.35 22.40
CA GLN A 177 -6.59 -3.59 22.66
C GLN A 177 -5.79 -3.53 21.37
N VAL A 178 -4.66 -2.79 21.39
CA VAL A 178 -3.73 -2.70 20.28
C VAL A 178 -2.63 -3.75 20.43
N THR A 179 -2.44 -4.57 19.40
CA THR A 179 -1.35 -5.54 19.29
C THR A 179 -0.48 -5.15 18.09
N CYS A 180 0.82 -4.99 18.33
CA CYS A 180 1.78 -4.74 17.27
C CYS A 180 2.64 -5.99 17.06
N LEU A 181 3.03 -6.25 15.81
CA LEU A 181 3.90 -7.36 15.42
C LEU A 181 5.02 -6.81 14.52
N ARG A 182 6.22 -7.37 14.63
CA ARG A 182 7.30 -7.01 13.71
C ARG A 182 7.10 -7.65 12.33
N PHE A 183 7.26 -6.86 11.29
CA PHE A 183 7.29 -7.32 9.90
C PHE A 183 8.73 -7.69 9.52
N GLY A 184 9.13 -8.91 9.88
CA GLY A 184 10.43 -9.47 9.53
C GLY A 184 10.29 -10.97 9.27
N ARG A 185 10.96 -11.49 8.23
CA ARG A 185 10.84 -12.91 7.84
C ARG A 185 11.17 -13.90 8.96
N ALA A 186 12.02 -13.51 9.91
CA ALA A 186 12.38 -14.35 11.05
C ALA A 186 11.24 -14.50 12.08
N ASP A 187 10.33 -13.52 12.15
CA ASP A 187 9.26 -13.50 13.16
C ASP A 187 7.90 -13.93 12.62
N LEU A 188 7.71 -13.82 11.31
CA LEU A 188 6.49 -14.25 10.65
C LEU A 188 6.49 -15.78 10.56
N HIS A 189 5.33 -16.40 10.79
CA HIS A 189 5.14 -17.82 10.51
C HIS A 189 5.61 -18.16 9.08
N ASN A 190 6.58 -19.08 8.98
CA ASN A 190 7.22 -19.48 7.71
C ASN A 190 7.73 -18.31 6.85
N GLY A 191 8.03 -17.16 7.46
CA GLY A 191 8.45 -15.96 6.75
C GLY A 191 7.37 -15.29 5.90
N ASP A 192 6.10 -15.62 6.13
CA ASP A 192 4.95 -15.19 5.35
C ASP A 192 3.92 -14.47 6.22
N VAL A 193 3.64 -13.21 5.90
CA VAL A 193 2.71 -12.39 6.68
C VAL A 193 1.25 -12.82 6.53
N VAL A 194 0.89 -13.44 5.41
CA VAL A 194 -0.47 -13.94 5.20
C VAL A 194 -0.70 -15.17 6.07
N GLU A 195 0.27 -16.08 6.08
CA GLU A 195 0.24 -17.27 6.94
C GLU A 195 0.27 -16.88 8.41
N ASP A 196 1.15 -15.94 8.79
CA ASP A 196 1.23 -15.40 10.14
C ASP A 196 -0.11 -14.79 10.59
N PHE A 197 -0.74 -13.95 9.76
CA PHE A 197 -2.02 -13.34 10.08
C PHE A 197 -3.13 -14.39 10.24
N CYS A 198 -3.22 -15.34 9.31
CA CYS A 198 -4.24 -16.38 9.37
C CYS A 198 -4.08 -17.25 10.61
N THR A 199 -2.85 -17.70 10.89
CA THR A 199 -2.52 -18.57 12.03
C THR A 199 -2.80 -17.89 13.36
N ARG A 200 -2.48 -16.60 13.51
CA ARG A 200 -2.64 -15.87 14.77
C ARG A 200 -4.06 -15.43 15.05
N PHE A 201 -4.82 -15.07 14.01
CA PHE A 201 -6.04 -14.29 14.19
C PHE A 201 -7.31 -14.94 13.66
N LEU A 202 -7.22 -15.97 12.81
CA LEU A 202 -8.38 -16.60 12.21
C LEU A 202 -8.58 -18.03 12.74
N PRO A 203 -9.83 -18.46 12.95
CA PRO A 203 -10.17 -19.81 13.41
C PRO A 203 -10.17 -20.83 12.25
N LEU A 204 -9.13 -20.83 11.42
CA LEU A 204 -9.01 -21.76 10.28
C LEU A 204 -7.55 -22.05 9.94
N ASP A 205 -7.31 -23.21 9.33
CA ASP A 205 -5.99 -23.62 8.86
C ASP A 205 -5.62 -22.86 7.56
N PHE A 206 -4.46 -22.21 7.55
CA PHE A 206 -3.93 -21.53 6.37
C PHE A 206 -3.84 -22.45 5.15
N ALA A 207 -3.60 -23.75 5.35
CA ALA A 207 -3.57 -24.74 4.27
C ALA A 207 -4.89 -24.83 3.49
N ALA A 208 -6.01 -24.39 4.08
CA ALA A 208 -7.31 -24.36 3.42
C ALA A 208 -7.51 -23.14 2.49
N LEU A 209 -6.57 -22.18 2.47
CA LEU A 209 -6.71 -20.96 1.70
C LEU A 209 -6.03 -21.04 0.34
N THR A 210 -6.72 -20.54 -0.68
CA THR A 210 -6.13 -20.32 -2.01
C THR A 210 -5.27 -19.06 -1.97
N ARG A 211 -3.97 -19.22 -2.19
CA ARG A 211 -3.01 -18.11 -2.27
C ARG A 211 -3.24 -17.27 -3.52
N MET A 212 -3.03 -15.97 -3.40
CA MET A 212 -2.90 -15.07 -4.54
C MET A 212 -1.46 -14.64 -4.70
N ASP A 213 -0.90 -14.89 -5.88
CA ASP A 213 0.30 -14.18 -6.31
C ASP A 213 -0.09 -12.72 -6.58
N ASP A 214 0.62 -11.78 -5.96
CA ASP A 214 0.38 -10.35 -6.16
C ASP A 214 1.43 -9.76 -7.12
N PRO A 215 1.12 -9.64 -8.43
CA PRO A 215 2.03 -9.03 -9.40
C PRO A 215 2.22 -7.52 -9.19
N GLU A 216 1.48 -6.86 -8.28
CA GLU A 216 1.69 -5.44 -7.96
C GLU A 216 2.89 -5.20 -7.03
N ASN A 217 3.42 -6.24 -6.38
CA ASN A 217 4.58 -6.17 -5.50
C ASN A 217 5.94 -6.24 -6.25
N VAL A 218 5.94 -6.03 -7.56
CA VAL A 218 7.21 -5.94 -8.31
C VAL A 218 7.93 -4.64 -7.94
N THR A 219 9.05 -4.81 -7.24
CA THR A 219 10.07 -3.78 -7.00
C THR A 219 10.64 -3.33 -8.34
N VAL A 220 10.76 -2.02 -8.53
CA VAL A 220 11.46 -1.42 -9.66
C VAL A 220 12.87 -1.02 -9.20
N SER A 221 13.83 -0.93 -10.12
CA SER A 221 15.19 -0.50 -9.80
C SER A 221 15.26 0.98 -9.41
N ALA A 222 16.39 1.43 -8.87
CA ALA A 222 16.62 2.85 -8.56
C ALA A 222 16.60 3.71 -9.84
N GLU A 223 17.13 3.20 -10.94
CA GLU A 223 17.08 3.88 -12.25
C GLU A 223 15.64 4.05 -12.74
N ALA A 224 14.81 3.02 -12.58
CA ALA A 224 13.40 3.10 -12.94
C ALA A 224 12.62 4.05 -12.02
N MET A 225 12.96 4.14 -10.73
CA MET A 225 12.41 5.15 -9.82
C MET A 225 12.75 6.56 -10.30
N GLU A 226 14.00 6.82 -10.69
CA GLU A 226 14.43 8.12 -11.22
C GLU A 226 13.64 8.47 -12.48
N MET A 227 13.51 7.53 -13.43
CA MET A 227 12.78 7.79 -14.66
C MET A 227 11.29 8.09 -14.42
N LEU A 228 10.69 7.47 -13.41
CA LEU A 228 9.33 7.79 -12.99
C LEU A 228 9.24 9.21 -12.41
N GLN A 229 10.19 9.60 -11.55
CA GLN A 229 10.27 10.94 -10.99
C GLN A 229 10.40 11.99 -12.09
N THR A 230 11.33 11.79 -13.01
CA THR A 230 11.64 12.67 -14.13
C THR A 230 10.47 12.74 -15.13
N TYR A 231 9.73 11.64 -15.32
CA TYR A 231 8.49 11.64 -16.10
C TYR A 231 7.39 12.47 -15.44
N PHE A 232 7.14 12.30 -14.13
CA PHE A 232 6.09 13.04 -13.43
C PHE A 232 6.42 14.53 -13.27
N ARG A 233 7.71 14.91 -13.29
CA ARG A 233 8.15 16.31 -13.38
C ARG A 233 8.07 16.90 -14.80
N GLY A 234 7.74 16.08 -15.80
CA GLY A 234 7.64 16.51 -17.20
C GLY A 234 8.96 16.64 -17.94
N ALA A 235 10.09 16.26 -17.32
CA ALA A 235 11.41 16.36 -17.95
C ALA A 235 11.73 15.12 -18.83
N LEU A 236 11.11 13.98 -18.56
CA LEU A 236 11.13 12.81 -19.44
C LEU A 236 9.85 12.78 -20.28
N LEU A 237 9.98 13.06 -21.58
CA LEU A 237 8.85 13.00 -22.50
C LEU A 237 8.53 11.55 -22.90
N PRO A 238 7.25 11.19 -23.02
CA PRO A 238 6.86 9.88 -23.50
C PRO A 238 7.36 9.70 -24.96
N PRO A 239 7.88 8.52 -25.33
CA PRO A 239 8.42 8.29 -26.68
C PRO A 239 7.35 8.36 -27.78
N HIS A 240 6.07 8.34 -27.40
CA HIS A 240 4.93 8.50 -28.30
C HIS A 240 3.69 9.01 -27.54
N PRO A 241 2.81 9.82 -28.17
CA PRO A 241 1.61 10.35 -27.52
C PRO A 241 0.71 9.29 -26.87
N TRP A 242 0.71 8.06 -27.40
CA TRP A 242 -0.04 6.94 -26.83
C TRP A 242 0.32 6.66 -25.36
N TYR A 243 1.60 6.73 -25.00
CA TYR A 243 2.07 6.56 -23.62
C TYR A 243 1.79 7.81 -22.78
N GLY A 244 1.85 9.00 -23.38
CA GLY A 244 1.56 10.27 -22.70
C GLY A 244 0.09 10.47 -22.32
N ARG A 245 -0.85 9.86 -23.05
CA ARG A 245 -2.29 9.99 -22.78
C ARG A 245 -2.75 9.42 -21.44
N ARG A 246 -2.02 8.45 -20.88
CA ARG A 246 -2.35 7.79 -19.61
C ARG A 246 -1.07 7.44 -18.87
N PRO A 247 -0.81 8.00 -17.67
CA PRO A 247 0.39 7.70 -16.89
C PRO A 247 0.63 6.20 -16.69
N GLN A 248 -0.44 5.41 -16.59
CA GLN A 248 -0.36 3.95 -16.45
C GLN A 248 0.38 3.28 -17.61
N ARG A 249 0.29 3.81 -18.83
CA ARG A 249 1.00 3.26 -20.01
C ARG A 249 2.49 3.55 -19.94
N MET A 250 2.87 4.78 -19.59
CA MET A 250 4.28 5.12 -19.38
C MET A 250 4.89 4.28 -18.25
N LYS A 251 4.18 4.14 -17.13
CA LYS A 251 4.61 3.29 -16.01
C LYS A 251 4.80 1.83 -16.42
N ALA A 252 3.87 1.28 -17.20
CA ALA A 252 4.00 -0.08 -17.71
C ALA A 252 5.22 -0.22 -18.63
N LEU A 253 5.46 0.75 -19.51
CA LEU A 253 6.63 0.77 -20.40
C LEU A 253 7.94 0.83 -19.60
N ILE A 254 8.07 1.74 -18.63
CA ILE A 254 9.25 1.83 -17.75
C ILE A 254 9.48 0.51 -17.04
N ARG A 255 8.45 -0.09 -16.44
CA ARG A 255 8.57 -1.37 -15.74
C ARG A 255 9.02 -2.50 -16.67
N THR A 256 8.47 -2.57 -17.88
CA THR A 256 8.87 -3.58 -18.86
C THR A 256 10.32 -3.37 -19.31
N ALA A 257 10.72 -2.12 -19.55
CA ALA A 257 12.09 -1.78 -19.89
C ALA A 257 13.07 -2.10 -18.77
N ASP A 258 12.70 -1.81 -17.52
CA ASP A 258 13.51 -2.13 -16.34
C ASP A 258 13.74 -3.64 -16.21
N ALA A 259 12.68 -4.45 -16.33
CA ALA A 259 12.79 -5.90 -16.30
C ALA A 259 13.60 -6.48 -17.47
N ALA A 260 13.59 -5.82 -18.63
CA ALA A 260 14.33 -6.24 -19.82
C ALA A 260 15.79 -5.78 -19.83
N THR A 261 16.16 -4.81 -18.97
CA THR A 261 17.52 -4.26 -18.91
C THR A 261 18.38 -5.08 -17.94
N PRO A 262 19.50 -5.69 -18.39
CA PRO A 262 20.39 -6.45 -17.53
C PRO A 262 20.92 -5.65 -16.33
N GLY A 263 21.40 -6.36 -15.30
CA GLY A 263 21.97 -5.72 -14.10
C GLY A 263 20.93 -5.20 -13.11
N PHE A 264 19.70 -5.72 -13.13
CA PHE A 264 18.68 -5.33 -12.15
C PHE A 264 19.18 -5.53 -10.72
N ALA A 265 19.15 -4.46 -9.94
CA ALA A 265 19.38 -4.47 -8.51
C ALA A 265 18.18 -3.85 -7.80
N LYS A 266 17.80 -4.43 -6.65
CA LYS A 266 16.81 -3.79 -5.78
C LYS A 266 17.38 -2.46 -5.27
N PRO A 267 16.57 -1.39 -5.21
CA PRO A 267 16.99 -0.12 -4.65
C PRO A 267 17.56 -0.31 -3.24
N ARG A 268 18.63 0.41 -2.94
CA ARG A 268 19.26 0.46 -1.61
C ARG A 268 19.43 1.92 -1.24
N LEU A 269 19.25 2.22 0.04
CA LEU A 269 19.51 3.56 0.55
C LEU A 269 20.99 3.92 0.36
N ASN A 270 21.25 5.18 0.04
CA ASN A 270 22.61 5.71 0.05
C ASN A 270 23.24 5.58 1.45
N ALA A 271 24.58 5.51 1.48
CA ALA A 271 25.34 5.37 2.73
C ALA A 271 24.97 6.48 3.74
N GLY A 272 24.84 6.11 5.01
CA GLY A 272 24.47 7.04 6.08
C GLY A 272 22.98 7.37 6.17
N LEU A 273 22.15 7.02 5.16
CA LEU A 273 20.71 7.31 5.23
C LEU A 273 19.95 6.32 6.10
N LYS A 274 20.35 5.05 6.14
CA LYS A 274 19.75 4.07 7.05
C LYS A 274 19.88 4.58 8.48
N GLU A 275 21.11 4.92 8.85
CA GLU A 275 21.51 5.46 10.14
C GLU A 275 20.76 6.78 10.43
N ALA A 276 20.60 7.66 9.45
CA ALA A 276 19.83 8.90 9.63
C ALA A 276 18.34 8.66 9.88
N PHE A 277 17.70 7.75 9.13
CA PHE A 277 16.28 7.42 9.36
C PHE A 277 16.04 6.72 10.69
N GLU A 278 17.03 5.98 11.18
CA GLU A 278 16.98 5.30 12.47
C GLU A 278 17.26 6.27 13.62
N ALA A 279 18.32 7.08 13.53
CA ALA A 279 18.69 8.06 14.55
C ALA A 279 17.59 9.11 14.76
N ARG A 280 16.88 9.53 13.71
CA ARG A 280 15.77 10.49 13.85
C ARG A 280 14.50 9.88 14.45
N ALA A 281 14.36 8.56 14.51
CA ALA A 281 13.15 7.92 15.03
C ALA A 281 13.15 7.97 16.57
N THR A 282 12.44 8.94 17.14
CA THR A 282 12.46 9.24 18.58
C THR A 282 11.55 8.35 19.42
N ASP A 283 10.82 7.42 18.80
CA ASP A 283 9.79 6.59 19.43
C ASP A 283 10.11 5.08 19.40
N LEU A 284 11.31 4.68 19.00
CA LEU A 284 11.71 3.26 19.00
C LEU A 284 11.81 2.70 20.43
N GLY A 285 12.37 3.44 21.38
CA GLY A 285 12.38 3.03 22.79
C GLY A 285 10.96 2.91 23.36
N TRP A 286 10.05 3.80 22.95
CA TRP A 286 8.64 3.70 23.33
C TRP A 286 7.96 2.45 22.76
N LEU A 287 8.29 2.03 21.53
CA LEU A 287 7.80 0.78 20.96
C LEU A 287 8.30 -0.46 21.72
N GLU A 288 9.56 -0.45 22.13
CA GLU A 288 10.14 -1.52 22.95
C GLU A 288 9.43 -1.59 24.31
N ASP A 289 9.32 -0.48 25.02
CA ASP A 289 8.66 -0.42 26.33
C ASP A 289 7.17 -0.80 26.28
N THR A 290 6.48 -0.41 25.21
CA THR A 290 5.02 -0.55 25.10
C THR A 290 4.58 -1.89 24.50
N PHE A 291 5.32 -2.39 23.50
CA PHE A 291 4.94 -3.57 22.71
C PHE A 291 6.00 -4.67 22.69
N GLY A 292 7.18 -4.45 23.29
CA GLY A 292 8.31 -5.38 23.18
C GLY A 292 8.89 -5.47 21.77
N ILE A 293 8.71 -4.43 20.94
CA ILE A 293 9.18 -4.44 19.56
C ILE A 293 10.52 -3.72 19.46
N THR A 294 11.54 -4.49 19.12
CA THR A 294 12.83 -4.02 18.63
C THR A 294 13.01 -4.41 17.17
N PHE A 295 13.90 -3.73 16.46
CA PHE A 295 14.24 -4.06 15.08
C PHE A 295 15.70 -4.45 15.01
N ASP A 296 16.00 -5.73 14.78
CA ASP A 296 17.39 -6.25 14.71
C ASP A 296 18.26 -5.50 13.68
N GLU A 297 17.64 -4.92 12.66
CA GLU A 297 18.32 -4.15 11.63
C GLU A 297 18.72 -2.73 12.07
N VAL A 298 18.21 -2.25 13.20
CA VAL A 298 18.51 -0.91 13.73
C VAL A 298 19.76 -0.97 14.60
N GLU A 299 20.77 -0.19 14.23
CA GLU A 299 22.01 -0.10 14.97
C GLU A 299 21.97 1.06 15.98
N PRO A 300 22.79 1.04 17.05
CA PRO A 300 22.92 2.17 17.96
C PRO A 300 23.22 3.46 17.20
N ALA A 301 22.50 4.53 17.55
CA ALA A 301 22.62 5.79 16.84
C ALA A 301 24.06 6.36 16.93
N ALA A 302 24.79 6.32 15.81
CA ALA A 302 26.10 6.95 15.67
C ALA A 302 26.02 8.46 15.36
N MET A 303 24.80 9.00 15.28
CA MET A 303 24.48 10.35 14.81
C MET A 303 23.40 10.98 15.71
N SER A 304 23.47 12.29 15.96
CA SER A 304 22.42 12.99 16.71
C SER A 304 21.14 13.15 15.90
N VAL A 305 20.00 13.32 16.58
CA VAL A 305 18.70 13.55 15.95
C VAL A 305 18.75 14.80 15.05
N GLU A 306 19.40 15.87 15.48
CA GLU A 306 19.49 17.13 14.73
C GLU A 306 20.29 16.96 13.43
N ALA A 307 21.42 16.23 13.48
CA ALA A 307 22.21 15.93 12.31
C ALA A 307 21.46 15.01 11.33
N ALA A 308 20.69 14.06 11.85
CA ALA A 308 19.83 13.19 11.07
C ALA A 308 18.72 13.97 10.35
N GLU A 309 18.04 14.87 11.06
CA GLU A 309 16.99 15.74 10.49
C GLU A 309 17.53 16.65 9.40
N ALA A 310 18.68 17.30 9.62
CA ALA A 310 19.33 18.14 8.61
C ALA A 310 19.61 17.34 7.32
N ARG A 311 20.16 16.12 7.46
CA ARG A 311 20.47 15.24 6.32
C ARG A 311 19.21 14.80 5.56
N VAL A 312 18.13 14.45 6.27
CA VAL A 312 16.89 13.99 5.64
C VAL A 312 16.09 15.15 5.03
N ALA A 313 16.19 16.35 5.60
CA ALA A 313 15.50 17.55 5.13
C ALA A 313 15.96 18.01 3.74
N GLU A 314 17.13 17.60 3.28
CA GLU A 314 17.68 17.94 1.97
C GLU A 314 17.21 17.01 0.84
N LEU A 315 16.64 15.84 1.17
CA LEU A 315 16.28 14.82 0.18
C LEU A 315 15.12 15.29 -0.71
N ARG A 316 15.32 15.31 -2.03
CA ARG A 316 14.30 15.69 -3.03
C ARG A 316 14.22 14.67 -4.17
N ASP A 317 15.34 14.06 -4.51
CA ASP A 317 15.52 13.27 -5.71
C ASP A 317 15.79 11.81 -5.39
N VAL A 318 15.50 10.94 -6.36
CA VAL A 318 15.84 9.52 -6.26
C VAL A 318 17.35 9.33 -6.06
N ALA A 319 18.17 10.17 -6.70
CA ALA A 319 19.62 10.16 -6.54
C ALA A 319 20.07 10.49 -5.11
N ASP A 320 19.30 11.30 -4.37
CA ASP A 320 19.60 11.62 -2.97
C ASP A 320 19.37 10.40 -2.08
N ILE A 321 18.36 9.58 -2.40
CA ILE A 321 17.95 8.44 -1.56
C ILE A 321 18.56 7.11 -1.97
N CYS A 322 18.89 6.91 -3.24
CA CYS A 322 19.34 5.63 -3.78
C CYS A 322 20.53 5.79 -4.71
N LEU A 323 21.40 4.77 -4.74
CA LEU A 323 22.49 4.70 -5.70
C LEU A 323 21.90 4.39 -7.09
N ILE A 324 22.21 5.25 -8.05
CA ILE A 324 21.83 5.08 -9.46
C ILE A 324 23.08 4.64 -10.22
N ASP A 325 23.02 3.50 -10.90
CA ASP A 325 24.07 3.10 -11.83
C ASP A 325 23.88 3.88 -13.16
N PRO A 326 24.78 4.82 -13.51
CA PRO A 326 24.62 5.64 -14.71
C PRO A 326 24.70 4.82 -16.00
N VAL A 327 25.47 3.72 -16.02
CA VAL A 327 25.60 2.84 -17.18
C VAL A 327 24.30 2.09 -17.40
N ARG A 328 23.75 1.52 -16.32
CA ARG A 328 22.47 0.83 -16.39
C ARG A 328 21.33 1.79 -16.72
N HIS A 329 21.34 2.99 -16.15
CA HIS A 329 20.32 4.02 -16.40
C HIS A 329 20.24 4.38 -17.88
N ALA A 330 21.38 4.65 -18.52
CA ALA A 330 21.46 4.89 -19.95
C ALA A 330 20.98 3.69 -20.78
N ALA A 331 21.34 2.46 -20.39
CA ALA A 331 20.87 1.24 -21.04
C ALA A 331 19.34 1.05 -20.91
N LEU A 332 18.76 1.42 -19.77
CA LEU A 332 17.33 1.35 -19.51
C LEU A 332 16.57 2.35 -20.40
N GLN A 333 17.08 3.58 -20.53
CA GLN A 333 16.53 4.57 -21.45
C GLN A 333 16.55 4.07 -22.90
N ALA A 334 17.66 3.48 -23.35
CA ALA A 334 17.76 2.90 -24.69
C ALA A 334 16.77 1.74 -24.90
N THR A 335 16.64 0.87 -23.91
CA THR A 335 15.70 -0.27 -23.92
C THR A 335 14.24 0.22 -23.98
N LEU A 336 13.90 1.27 -23.23
CA LEU A 336 12.59 1.90 -23.26
C LEU A 336 12.25 2.41 -24.67
N GLN A 337 13.18 3.11 -25.31
CA GLN A 337 13.00 3.62 -26.68
C GLN A 337 12.84 2.47 -27.68
N HIS A 338 13.64 1.41 -27.54
CA HIS A 338 13.58 0.24 -28.41
C HIS A 338 12.22 -0.47 -28.32
N ILE A 339 11.72 -0.72 -27.09
CA ILE A 339 10.41 -1.36 -26.87
C ILE A 339 9.30 -0.51 -27.49
N ALA A 340 9.31 0.81 -27.23
CA ALA A 340 8.30 1.73 -27.77
C ALA A 340 8.30 1.74 -29.30
N ALA A 341 9.47 1.77 -29.95
CA ALA A 341 9.58 1.72 -31.41
C ALA A 341 9.06 0.40 -32.00
N ARG A 342 9.31 -0.72 -31.32
CA ARG A 342 8.84 -2.05 -31.74
C ARG A 342 7.32 -2.15 -31.68
N GLU A 343 6.70 -1.70 -30.59
CA GLU A 343 5.24 -1.70 -30.41
C GLU A 343 4.55 -0.82 -31.46
N GLN A 344 5.13 0.33 -31.79
CA GLN A 344 4.62 1.20 -32.86
C GLN A 344 4.67 0.53 -34.24
N ARG A 345 5.79 -0.11 -34.60
CA ARG A 345 5.93 -0.83 -35.87
C ARG A 345 4.90 -1.95 -35.98
N LEU A 346 4.67 -2.70 -34.90
CA LEU A 346 3.68 -3.77 -34.86
C LEU A 346 2.25 -3.21 -35.03
N GLY A 347 1.90 -2.16 -34.28
CA GLY A 347 0.61 -1.49 -34.41
C GLY A 347 0.35 -0.96 -35.83
N ALA A 348 1.37 -0.36 -36.46
CA ALA A 348 1.28 0.12 -37.84
C ALA A 348 1.15 -1.01 -38.88
N ARG A 349 1.72 -2.20 -38.63
CA ARG A 349 1.54 -3.39 -39.48
C ARG A 349 0.12 -3.94 -39.35
N ILE A 350 -0.38 -4.05 -38.13
CA ILE A 350 -1.75 -4.52 -37.85
C ILE A 350 -2.79 -3.56 -38.47
N ALA A 351 -2.64 -2.25 -38.28
CA ALA A 351 -3.54 -1.25 -38.86
C ALA A 351 -3.56 -1.31 -40.40
N ARG A 352 -2.40 -1.50 -41.05
CA ARG A 352 -2.32 -1.69 -42.50
C ARG A 352 -2.99 -2.99 -42.96
N ALA A 353 -2.85 -4.09 -42.23
CA ALA A 353 -3.52 -5.35 -42.54
C ALA A 353 -5.05 -5.24 -42.43
N PHE A 354 -5.56 -4.61 -41.37
CA PHE A 354 -7.00 -4.36 -41.21
C PHE A 354 -7.56 -3.35 -42.23
N GLY A 355 -6.77 -2.33 -42.60
CA GLY A 355 -7.13 -1.38 -43.67
C GLY A 355 -7.26 -2.05 -45.04
N ARG A 356 -6.32 -2.95 -45.37
CA ARG A 356 -6.37 -3.76 -46.60
C ARG A 356 -7.55 -4.73 -46.60
N ALA A 357 -7.83 -5.40 -45.48
CA ALA A 357 -8.99 -6.29 -45.35
C ALA A 357 -10.33 -5.54 -45.49
N ARG A 358 -10.45 -4.33 -44.93
CA ARG A 358 -11.64 -3.47 -45.11
C ARG A 358 -11.81 -2.93 -46.53
N SER A 359 -10.70 -2.67 -47.23
CA SER A 359 -10.72 -2.28 -48.66
C SER A 359 -11.15 -3.45 -49.55
N ALA A 360 -10.65 -4.67 -49.28
CA ALA A 360 -11.04 -5.88 -50.03
C ALA A 360 -12.51 -6.28 -49.82
N LEU A 361 -13.11 -5.94 -48.67
CA LEU A 361 -14.55 -6.16 -48.40
C LEU A 361 -15.47 -5.08 -48.99
N ARG A 362 -14.92 -3.97 -49.51
CA ARG A 362 -15.69 -2.88 -50.12
C ARG A 362 -15.73 -2.92 -51.64
N ASP A 363 -14.96 -3.82 -52.27
CA ASP A 363 -14.92 -3.99 -53.72
C ASP A 363 -15.13 -5.47 -54.09
N PRO A 364 -16.38 -5.94 -54.27
CA PRO A 364 -16.66 -7.30 -54.70
C PRO A 364 -16.76 -7.45 -56.24
N SER A 365 -16.25 -6.51 -57.03
CA SER A 365 -16.33 -6.59 -58.50
C SER A 365 -14.98 -6.38 -59.20
N ALA A 366 -14.17 -7.43 -59.22
CA ALA A 366 -13.15 -7.65 -60.24
C ALA A 366 -12.80 -9.14 -60.31
N SER A 367 -13.69 -9.92 -60.93
CA SER A 367 -13.39 -11.20 -61.57
C SER A 367 -14.08 -11.24 -62.92
#